data_AF-A0A6V8Q559-F1
#
_entry.id   AF-A0A6V8Q559-F1
#
_cell.length_a   1.000
_cell.length_b   1.000
_cell.length_c   1.000
_cell.angle_alpha   90.00
_cell.angle_beta   90.00
_cell.angle_gamma   90.00
#
_symmetry.space_group_name_H-M   'P 1'
#
loop_
_entity.id
_entity.type
_entity.pdbx_description
1 polymer ?
#
loop_
_entity_poly.entity_id
_entity_poly.type
_entity_poly.pdbx_seq_one_letter_code
_entity_poly.pdbx_strand_id
1 'polypeptide(L)'
;IEDIRDTRETGIITGKLPVSNFKKFASDIESELSYTCFNTVSEDGRNKCLFIIYHREEEGALASILGRHGFQEVTFPGLKDTPEIEYRKIQKETGALEKRRDEIREQIQGKASYREGLLVFHDYLQSLVLRKEVGKKFATTDQVFLIEGWVKEKNMAAASELVSEASDTIDISYSDPAPDEEPPVILENNRWIEPFEVITEVYGAPHPKELDPTPYTAPFFLVAFGLALGDVGYGLVLSLLSWLLLKKIPLGKMGQKFLRLLIYGGVAAVVAGVLTGGWFAIPSESLPPVLKNLRLFDPLSSD
;
A
#
# COMPACT_ATOMS: atom_id res chain seq x y z
N ILE A 1 39.70 -21.21 -23.21
CA ILE A 1 39.54 -19.96 -24.00
C ILE A 1 40.89 -19.47 -24.53
N GLU A 2 42.00 -20.03 -24.04
CA GLU A 2 43.34 -19.73 -24.57
C GLU A 2 43.56 -20.04 -26.06
N ASP A 3 42.73 -20.89 -26.67
CA ASP A 3 42.80 -21.20 -28.11
C ASP A 3 42.14 -20.14 -29.02
N ILE A 4 41.37 -19.22 -28.45
CA ILE A 4 40.75 -18.09 -29.16
C ILE A 4 41.68 -16.88 -28.96
N ARG A 5 42.74 -16.82 -29.77
CA ARG A 5 43.68 -15.69 -29.77
C ARG A 5 43.77 -15.10 -31.15
N ASP A 6 43.92 -13.79 -31.20
CA ASP A 6 44.26 -13.09 -32.44
C ASP A 6 45.55 -13.67 -33.00
N THR A 7 45.59 -13.84 -34.32
CA THR A 7 46.83 -14.14 -35.02
C THR A 7 47.49 -12.83 -35.48
N ARG A 8 48.61 -12.92 -36.20
CA ARG A 8 49.28 -11.73 -36.73
C ARG A 8 48.41 -10.97 -37.75
N GLU A 9 47.54 -11.70 -38.46
CA GLU A 9 46.78 -11.20 -39.61
C GLU A 9 45.26 -11.25 -39.39
N THR A 10 44.76 -12.07 -38.45
CA THR A 10 43.33 -12.18 -38.15
C THR A 10 43.00 -11.82 -36.69
N GLY A 11 41.93 -11.05 -36.51
CA GLY A 11 41.35 -10.73 -35.22
C GLY A 11 40.08 -11.54 -34.96
N ILE A 12 39.79 -11.82 -33.69
CA ILE A 12 38.58 -12.54 -33.27
C ILE A 12 37.79 -11.68 -32.29
N ILE A 13 36.51 -11.46 -32.58
CA ILE A 13 35.59 -10.73 -31.69
C ILE A 13 34.37 -11.62 -31.37
N THR A 14 33.99 -11.65 -30.09
CA THR A 14 32.77 -12.30 -29.61
C THR A 14 31.83 -11.29 -28.99
N GLY A 15 30.53 -11.43 -29.27
CA GLY A 15 29.57 -10.50 -28.70
C GLY A 15 28.12 -10.81 -29.05
N LYS A 16 27.24 -9.89 -28.67
CA LYS A 16 25.79 -10.00 -28.83
C LYS A 16 25.29 -8.94 -29.80
N LEU A 17 24.37 -9.33 -30.68
CA LEU A 17 23.68 -8.45 -31.61
C LEU A 17 22.16 -8.59 -31.44
N PRO A 18 21.39 -7.49 -31.37
CA PRO A 18 19.94 -7.57 -31.34
C PRO A 18 19.37 -8.32 -32.56
N VAL A 19 18.40 -9.23 -32.33
CA VAL A 19 17.78 -10.05 -33.40
C VAL A 19 17.15 -9.18 -34.50
N SER A 20 16.61 -8.01 -34.13
CA SER A 20 16.01 -7.05 -35.06
C SER A 20 16.97 -6.54 -36.14
N ASN A 21 18.26 -6.45 -35.83
CA ASN A 21 19.27 -5.83 -36.69
C ASN A 21 20.11 -6.87 -37.45
N PHE A 22 19.98 -8.16 -37.12
CA PHE A 22 20.80 -9.23 -37.69
C PHE A 22 20.74 -9.33 -39.22
N LYS A 23 19.55 -9.18 -39.82
CA LYS A 23 19.41 -9.26 -41.30
C LYS A 23 20.15 -8.14 -42.03
N LYS A 24 20.11 -6.93 -41.47
CA LYS A 24 20.81 -5.75 -42.04
C LYS A 24 22.32 -5.84 -41.79
N PHE A 25 22.70 -6.31 -40.62
CA PHE A 25 24.10 -6.59 -40.29
C PHE A 25 24.72 -7.63 -41.25
N ALA A 26 24.01 -8.72 -41.54
CA ALA A 26 24.49 -9.74 -42.46
C ALA A 26 24.69 -9.19 -43.90
N SER A 27 23.75 -8.39 -44.40
CA SER A 27 23.87 -7.76 -45.72
C SER A 27 25.01 -6.73 -45.80
N ASP A 28 25.24 -5.97 -44.73
CA ASP A 28 26.30 -4.97 -44.67
C ASP A 28 27.68 -5.63 -44.64
N ILE A 29 27.84 -6.77 -43.93
CA ILE A 29 29.09 -7.53 -43.96
C ILE A 29 29.35 -8.14 -45.34
N GLU A 30 28.35 -8.77 -45.97
CA GLU A 30 28.51 -9.39 -47.29
C GLU A 30 28.81 -8.38 -48.41
N SER A 31 28.46 -7.10 -48.23
CA SER A 31 28.65 -6.05 -49.23
C SER A 31 29.91 -5.20 -49.01
N GLU A 32 30.29 -4.92 -47.76
CA GLU A 32 31.42 -4.03 -47.44
C GLU A 32 32.71 -4.79 -47.07
N LEU A 33 32.63 -6.08 -46.71
CA LEU A 33 33.78 -6.85 -46.23
C LEU A 33 33.98 -8.13 -47.05
N SER A 34 35.20 -8.34 -47.54
CA SER A 34 35.54 -9.52 -48.36
C SER A 34 36.25 -10.62 -47.57
N TYR A 35 36.87 -10.27 -46.44
CA TYR A 35 37.69 -11.18 -45.64
C TYR A 35 37.19 -11.36 -44.20
N THR A 36 35.89 -11.13 -43.98
CA THR A 36 35.24 -11.28 -42.67
C THR A 36 34.24 -12.44 -42.70
N CYS A 37 34.33 -13.33 -41.71
CA CYS A 37 33.39 -14.44 -41.50
C CYS A 37 32.75 -14.32 -40.13
N PHE A 38 31.43 -14.46 -40.05
CA PHE A 38 30.71 -14.51 -38.78
C PHE A 38 29.93 -15.82 -38.66
N ASN A 39 29.82 -16.34 -37.43
CA ASN A 39 29.00 -17.49 -37.12
C ASN A 39 28.08 -17.19 -35.94
N THR A 40 26.85 -17.71 -35.98
CA THR A 40 25.89 -17.58 -34.88
C THR A 40 26.08 -18.74 -33.92
N VAL A 41 26.55 -18.45 -32.70
CA VAL A 41 26.84 -19.46 -31.67
C VAL A 41 25.58 -19.83 -30.89
N SER A 42 24.72 -18.84 -30.62
CA SER A 42 23.48 -19.03 -29.86
C SER A 42 22.49 -17.91 -30.15
N GLU A 43 21.21 -18.15 -29.94
CA GLU A 43 20.13 -17.17 -30.06
C GLU A 43 19.34 -17.15 -28.76
N ASP A 44 19.38 -16.00 -28.09
CA ASP A 44 18.47 -15.66 -27.00
C ASP A 44 17.31 -14.84 -27.59
N GLY A 45 16.10 -14.92 -27.03
CA GLY A 45 14.88 -14.35 -27.65
C GLY A 45 14.91 -12.84 -27.95
N ARG A 46 15.96 -12.13 -27.49
CA ARG A 46 16.25 -10.72 -27.81
C ARG A 46 17.55 -10.50 -28.58
N ASN A 47 18.55 -11.38 -28.43
CA ASN A 47 19.91 -11.16 -28.94
C ASN A 47 20.51 -12.44 -29.54
N LYS A 48 21.21 -12.33 -30.67
CA LYS A 48 22.08 -13.39 -31.22
C LYS A 48 23.50 -13.22 -30.72
N CYS A 49 24.10 -14.30 -30.25
CA CYS A 49 25.51 -14.38 -29.89
C CYS A 49 26.32 -14.72 -31.15
N LEU A 50 27.22 -13.83 -31.55
CA LEU A 50 28.03 -13.95 -32.76
C LEU A 50 29.50 -14.17 -32.40
N PHE A 51 30.15 -14.99 -33.22
CA PHE A 51 31.59 -15.19 -33.24
C PHE A 51 32.10 -14.72 -34.60
N ILE A 52 32.93 -13.68 -34.61
CA ILE A 52 33.39 -12.99 -35.82
C ILE A 52 34.91 -13.14 -35.94
N ILE A 53 35.36 -13.62 -37.09
CA ILE A 53 36.78 -13.64 -37.50
C ILE A 53 36.93 -12.66 -38.66
N TYR A 54 37.89 -11.76 -38.58
CA TYR A 54 38.17 -10.76 -39.61
C TYR A 54 39.66 -10.59 -39.85
N HIS A 55 40.02 -10.11 -41.05
CA HIS A 55 41.39 -9.72 -41.35
C HIS A 55 41.70 -8.33 -40.77
N ARG A 56 42.91 -8.11 -40.23
CA ARG A 56 43.26 -6.84 -39.55
C ARG A 56 43.12 -5.58 -40.41
N GLU A 57 43.24 -5.71 -41.73
CA GLU A 57 43.02 -4.59 -42.66
C GLU A 57 41.57 -4.07 -42.65
N GLU A 58 40.61 -4.91 -42.26
CA GLU A 58 39.18 -4.61 -42.23
C GLU A 58 38.67 -4.15 -40.84
N GLU A 59 39.54 -4.06 -39.84
CA GLU A 59 39.18 -3.78 -38.44
C GLU A 59 38.37 -2.47 -38.28
N GLY A 60 38.79 -1.40 -38.96
CA GLY A 60 38.11 -0.10 -38.88
C GLY A 60 36.72 -0.08 -39.55
N ALA A 61 36.57 -0.81 -40.66
CA ALA A 61 35.29 -0.96 -41.35
C ALA A 61 34.33 -1.83 -40.52
N LEU A 62 34.83 -2.94 -39.97
CA LEU A 62 34.06 -3.82 -39.09
C LEU A 62 33.58 -3.08 -37.83
N ALA A 63 34.44 -2.32 -37.15
CA ALA A 63 34.08 -1.55 -35.96
C ALA A 63 32.93 -0.56 -36.24
N SER A 64 32.92 0.06 -37.42
CA SER A 64 31.87 0.98 -37.86
C SER A 64 30.52 0.27 -38.07
N ILE A 65 30.55 -0.93 -38.66
CA ILE A 65 29.35 -1.76 -38.88
C ILE A 65 28.82 -2.29 -37.54
N LEU A 66 29.71 -2.77 -36.66
CA LEU A 66 29.36 -3.26 -35.31
C LEU A 66 28.69 -2.15 -34.47
N GLY A 67 29.24 -0.93 -34.51
CA GLY A 67 28.67 0.23 -33.83
C GLY A 67 27.29 0.65 -34.37
N ARG A 68 27.10 0.59 -35.70
CA ARG A 68 25.83 0.96 -36.37
C ARG A 68 24.67 0.04 -35.99
N HIS A 69 24.95 -1.26 -35.81
CA HIS A 69 23.92 -2.26 -35.54
C HIS A 69 23.75 -2.60 -34.06
N GLY A 70 24.51 -1.96 -33.17
CA GLY A 70 24.38 -2.08 -31.72
C GLY A 70 25.01 -3.36 -31.17
N PHE A 71 26.14 -3.79 -31.74
CA PHE A 71 26.89 -4.93 -31.25
C PHE A 71 27.51 -4.65 -29.87
N GLN A 72 27.31 -5.57 -28.93
CA GLN A 72 27.93 -5.52 -27.61
C GLN A 72 29.02 -6.57 -27.54
N GLU A 73 30.27 -6.13 -27.48
CA GLU A 73 31.41 -7.02 -27.29
C GLU A 73 31.34 -7.67 -25.90
N VAL A 74 31.49 -8.99 -25.87
CA VAL A 74 31.54 -9.79 -24.65
C VAL A 74 32.94 -10.36 -24.54
N THR A 75 33.70 -9.81 -23.60
CA THR A 75 35.00 -10.36 -23.21
C THR A 75 34.82 -11.33 -22.06
N PHE A 76 35.67 -12.35 -22.00
CA PHE A 76 35.68 -13.36 -20.94
C PHE A 76 36.94 -13.23 -20.06
N PRO A 77 37.09 -12.12 -19.31
CA PRO A 77 38.27 -11.91 -18.49
C PRO A 77 38.33 -12.95 -17.36
N GLY A 78 39.47 -13.61 -17.20
CA GLY A 78 39.75 -14.50 -16.06
C GLY A 78 39.39 -15.99 -16.25
N LEU A 79 38.81 -16.39 -17.40
CA LEU A 79 38.54 -17.80 -17.71
C LEU A 79 39.78 -18.44 -18.36
N LYS A 80 40.43 -19.36 -17.65
CA LYS A 80 41.69 -19.99 -18.11
C LYS A 80 41.48 -21.33 -18.81
N ASP A 81 40.46 -22.09 -18.40
CA ASP A 81 40.23 -23.44 -18.92
C ASP A 81 39.44 -23.45 -20.25
N THR A 82 39.14 -24.63 -20.77
CA THR A 82 38.27 -24.79 -21.95
C THR A 82 36.84 -24.31 -21.66
N PRO A 83 36.12 -23.77 -22.66
CA PRO A 83 34.75 -23.28 -22.47
C PRO A 83 33.81 -24.31 -21.82
N GLU A 84 33.99 -25.59 -22.13
CA GLU A 84 33.17 -26.67 -21.55
C GLU A 84 33.41 -26.86 -20.05
N ILE A 85 34.67 -26.78 -19.59
CA ILE A 85 35.00 -26.91 -18.17
C ILE A 85 34.47 -25.72 -17.38
N GLU A 86 34.67 -24.50 -17.89
CA GLU A 86 34.17 -23.28 -17.24
C GLU A 86 32.64 -23.23 -17.22
N TYR A 87 31.98 -23.63 -18.31
CA TYR A 87 30.53 -23.75 -18.34
C TYR A 87 30.01 -24.71 -17.27
N ARG A 88 30.62 -25.90 -17.14
CA ARG A 88 30.25 -26.88 -16.10
C ARG A 88 30.48 -26.35 -14.68
N LYS A 89 31.55 -25.59 -14.44
CA LYS A 89 31.80 -24.93 -13.14
C LYS A 89 30.68 -23.94 -12.82
N ILE A 90 30.37 -23.03 -13.74
CA ILE A 90 29.31 -22.02 -13.58
C ILE A 90 27.95 -22.69 -13.37
N GLN A 91 27.64 -23.75 -14.12
CA GLN A 91 26.39 -24.50 -13.94
C GLN A 91 26.30 -25.13 -12.54
N LYS A 92 27.40 -25.70 -12.05
CA LYS A 92 27.47 -26.30 -10.72
C LYS A 92 27.32 -25.24 -9.62
N GLU A 93 27.97 -24.09 -9.76
CA GLU A 93 27.86 -22.97 -8.84
C GLU A 93 26.44 -22.40 -8.82
N THR A 94 25.83 -22.22 -10.00
CA THR A 94 24.45 -21.75 -10.12
C THR A 94 23.49 -22.70 -9.40
N GLY A 95 23.61 -24.01 -9.63
CA GLY A 95 22.79 -25.00 -8.93
C GLY A 95 23.04 -25.04 -7.42
N ALA A 96 24.27 -24.80 -6.96
CA ALA A 96 24.59 -24.71 -5.53
C ALA A 96 23.97 -23.44 -4.91
N LEU A 97 24.02 -22.31 -5.61
CA LEU A 97 23.42 -21.05 -5.17
C LEU A 97 21.89 -21.12 -5.14
N GLU A 98 21.27 -21.80 -6.10
CA GLU A 98 19.82 -22.02 -6.12
C GLU A 98 19.36 -22.85 -4.93
N LYS A 99 20.06 -23.96 -4.65
CA LYS A 99 19.81 -24.76 -3.44
C LYS A 99 19.97 -23.91 -2.18
N ARG A 100 21.03 -23.12 -2.09
CA ARG A 100 21.28 -22.26 -0.94
C ARG A 100 20.19 -21.20 -0.75
N ARG A 101 19.69 -20.62 -1.83
CA ARG A 101 18.56 -19.67 -1.81
C ARG A 101 17.31 -20.35 -1.25
N ASP A 102 17.03 -21.57 -1.70
CA ASP A 102 15.83 -22.30 -1.28
C ASP A 102 15.93 -22.74 0.19
N GLU A 103 17.12 -23.17 0.65
CA GLU A 103 17.42 -23.42 2.08
C GLU A 103 17.18 -22.16 2.94
N ILE A 104 17.67 -21.00 2.51
CA ILE A 104 17.49 -19.73 3.24
C ILE A 104 16.00 -19.35 3.28
N ARG A 105 15.27 -19.54 2.17
CA ARG A 105 13.84 -19.26 2.11
C ARG A 105 13.07 -20.16 3.09
N GLU A 106 13.41 -21.44 3.17
CA GLU A 106 12.82 -22.37 4.12
C GLU A 106 13.14 -21.96 5.57
N GLN A 107 14.37 -21.56 5.87
CA GLN A 107 14.74 -21.03 7.19
C GLN A 107 13.93 -19.78 7.57
N ILE A 108 13.69 -18.87 6.63
CA ILE A 108 12.87 -17.68 6.86
C ILE A 108 11.41 -18.06 7.12
N GLN A 109 10.86 -18.99 6.34
CA GLN A 109 9.50 -19.49 6.54
C GLN A 109 9.35 -20.22 7.87
N GLY A 110 10.35 -21.01 8.28
CA GLY A 110 10.38 -21.67 9.58
C GLY A 110 10.34 -20.68 10.75
N LYS A 111 10.92 -19.48 10.57
CA LYS A 111 10.89 -18.40 11.57
C LYS A 111 9.57 -17.62 11.61
N ALA A 112 8.67 -17.80 10.64
CA ALA A 112 7.38 -17.10 10.62
C ALA A 112 6.51 -17.43 11.84
N SER A 113 6.69 -18.62 12.41
CA SER A 113 6.04 -19.06 13.66
C SER A 113 6.32 -18.13 14.85
N TYR A 114 7.49 -17.50 14.92
CA TYR A 114 7.83 -16.57 15.99
C TYR A 114 7.12 -15.21 15.88
N ARG A 115 6.48 -14.91 14.75
CA ARG A 115 5.85 -13.60 14.50
C ARG A 115 4.78 -13.27 15.54
N GLU A 116 3.91 -14.23 15.85
CA GLU A 116 2.84 -14.01 16.84
C GLU A 116 3.42 -13.75 18.23
N GLY A 117 4.40 -14.56 18.65
CA GLY A 117 5.08 -14.34 19.92
C GLY A 117 5.78 -12.99 19.99
N LEU A 118 6.47 -12.57 18.92
CA LEU A 118 7.13 -11.27 18.84
C LEU A 118 6.15 -10.10 18.92
N LEU A 119 4.96 -10.20 18.31
CA LEU A 119 3.93 -9.17 18.43
C LEU A 119 3.43 -9.05 19.87
N VAL A 120 3.19 -10.17 20.55
CA VAL A 120 2.79 -10.16 21.97
C VAL A 120 3.90 -9.54 22.84
N PHE A 121 5.15 -9.91 22.62
CA PHE A 121 6.29 -9.32 23.33
C PHE A 121 6.45 -7.83 23.05
N HIS A 122 6.26 -7.41 21.80
CA HIS A 122 6.28 -6.00 21.42
C HIS A 122 5.22 -5.21 22.19
N ASP A 123 3.97 -5.68 22.19
CA ASP A 123 2.86 -4.99 22.88
C ASP A 123 3.06 -4.94 24.40
N TYR A 124 3.61 -6.01 24.97
CA TYR A 124 4.01 -6.06 26.38
C TYR A 124 5.10 -5.02 26.69
N LEU A 125 6.17 -4.98 25.90
CA LEU A 125 7.27 -4.03 26.10
C LEU A 125 6.80 -2.58 25.89
N GLN A 126 5.96 -2.33 24.90
CA GLN A 126 5.37 -1.02 24.66
C GLN A 126 4.51 -0.58 25.85
N SER A 127 3.73 -1.49 26.42
CA SER A 127 2.97 -1.23 27.65
C SER A 127 3.88 -0.90 28.84
N LEU A 128 5.00 -1.59 28.99
CA LEU A 128 5.98 -1.29 30.04
C LEU A 128 6.67 0.06 29.84
N VAL A 129 7.01 0.42 28.60
CA VAL A 129 7.57 1.73 28.27
C VAL A 129 6.57 2.83 28.61
N LEU A 130 5.31 2.68 28.17
CA LEU A 130 4.25 3.64 28.46
C LEU A 130 4.03 3.83 29.97
N ARG A 131 4.04 2.74 30.76
CA ARG A 131 3.94 2.82 32.23
C ARG A 131 5.07 3.64 32.83
N LYS A 132 6.31 3.45 32.36
CA LYS A 132 7.46 4.23 32.83
C LYS A 132 7.40 5.68 32.39
N GLU A 133 6.95 5.96 31.17
CA GLU A 133 6.80 7.32 30.65
C GLU A 133 5.73 8.11 31.40
N VAL A 134 4.58 7.49 31.68
CA VAL A 134 3.52 8.09 32.49
C VAL A 134 4.00 8.29 33.93
N GLY A 135 4.72 7.31 34.50
CA GLY A 135 5.30 7.43 35.84
C GLY A 135 6.26 8.61 36.02
N LYS A 136 6.96 9.04 34.96
CA LYS A 136 7.81 10.24 35.00
C LYS A 136 7.03 11.56 35.12
N LYS A 137 5.73 11.56 34.80
CA LYS A 137 4.87 12.74 34.90
C LYS A 137 4.29 12.92 36.30
N PHE A 138 4.47 11.94 37.19
CA PHE A 138 3.96 12.01 38.55
C PHE A 138 4.84 12.91 39.41
N ALA A 139 4.23 13.71 40.27
CA ALA A 139 4.95 14.39 41.32
C ALA A 139 5.24 13.38 42.44
N THR A 140 6.51 13.23 42.81
CA THR A 140 6.93 12.21 43.80
C THR A 140 7.77 12.82 44.90
N THR A 141 7.57 12.34 46.12
CA THR A 141 8.46 12.52 47.27
C THR A 141 8.96 11.14 47.73
N ASP A 142 9.78 11.09 48.78
CA ASP A 142 10.31 9.82 49.31
C ASP A 142 9.23 8.86 49.83
N GLN A 143 8.03 9.35 50.14
CA GLN A 143 6.96 8.58 50.78
C GLN A 143 5.64 8.58 50.03
N VAL A 144 5.36 9.60 49.22
CA VAL A 144 4.09 9.74 48.49
C VAL A 144 4.31 10.13 47.03
N PHE A 145 3.44 9.66 46.16
CA PHE A 145 3.32 10.11 44.78
C PHE A 145 1.92 10.67 44.54
N LEU A 146 1.82 11.71 43.72
CA LEU A 146 0.59 12.37 43.34
C LEU A 146 0.33 12.13 41.85
N ILE A 147 -0.90 11.72 41.54
CA ILE A 147 -1.40 11.53 40.18
C ILE A 147 -2.61 12.45 40.01
N GLU A 148 -2.53 13.31 38.99
CA GLU A 148 -3.64 14.17 38.58
C GLU A 148 -4.08 13.77 37.17
N GLY A 149 -5.39 13.79 36.94
CA GLY A 149 -5.95 13.40 35.66
C GLY A 149 -7.45 13.58 35.57
N TRP A 150 -7.97 13.52 34.35
CA TRP A 150 -9.37 13.74 34.06
C TRP A 150 -10.15 12.43 34.06
N VAL A 151 -11.27 12.41 34.79
CA VAL A 151 -12.24 11.32 34.77
C VAL A 151 -13.62 11.87 34.44
N LYS A 152 -14.41 11.09 33.70
CA LYS A 152 -15.82 11.44 33.47
C LYS A 152 -16.59 11.30 34.78
N GLU A 153 -17.49 12.24 35.06
CA GLU A 153 -18.36 12.21 36.25
C GLU A 153 -19.06 10.85 36.42
N LYS A 154 -19.65 10.32 35.34
CA LYS A 154 -20.31 9.00 35.33
C LYS A 154 -19.40 7.81 35.67
N ASN A 155 -18.09 7.96 35.55
CA ASN A 155 -17.11 6.92 35.80
C ASN A 155 -16.37 7.11 37.14
N MET A 156 -16.67 8.14 37.93
CA MET A 156 -15.98 8.42 39.19
C MET A 156 -16.07 7.24 40.16
N ALA A 157 -17.25 6.65 40.35
CA ALA A 157 -17.44 5.50 41.24
C ALA A 157 -16.60 4.29 40.78
N ALA A 158 -16.68 3.92 39.50
CA ALA A 158 -15.91 2.82 38.93
C ALA A 158 -14.38 3.06 39.03
N ALA A 159 -13.94 4.30 38.86
CA ALA A 159 -12.53 4.65 39.02
C ALA A 159 -12.09 4.51 40.48
N SER A 160 -12.89 4.96 41.44
CA SER A 160 -12.57 4.84 42.87
C SER A 160 -12.47 3.39 43.33
N GLU A 161 -13.35 2.51 42.83
CA GLU A 161 -13.36 1.08 43.14
C GLU A 161 -12.09 0.40 42.62
N LEU A 162 -11.74 0.62 41.35
CA LEU A 162 -10.54 0.05 40.72
C LEU A 162 -9.24 0.47 41.41
N VAL A 163 -9.17 1.70 41.90
CA VAL A 163 -7.99 2.22 42.59
C VAL A 163 -7.92 1.65 44.01
N SER A 164 -9.06 1.56 44.71
CA SER A 164 -9.14 0.98 46.06
C SER A 164 -8.76 -0.51 46.07
N GLU A 165 -9.09 -1.26 45.02
CA GLU A 165 -8.62 -2.65 44.86
C GLU A 165 -7.10 -2.78 44.72
N ALA A 166 -6.42 -1.73 44.24
CA ALA A 166 -4.98 -1.77 44.00
C ALA A 166 -4.16 -1.59 45.29
N SER A 167 -4.65 -0.79 46.25
CA SER A 167 -3.98 -0.58 47.54
C SER A 167 -4.89 0.09 48.57
N ASP A 168 -4.75 -0.33 49.82
CA ASP A 168 -5.47 0.25 50.98
C ASP A 168 -4.96 1.65 51.39
N THR A 169 -3.84 2.12 50.82
CA THR A 169 -3.17 3.37 51.21
C THR A 169 -3.27 4.43 50.12
N ILE A 170 -4.47 4.66 49.59
CA ILE A 170 -4.73 5.65 48.53
C ILE A 170 -5.85 6.58 49.01
N ASP A 171 -5.59 7.88 48.94
CA ASP A 171 -6.61 8.91 49.09
C ASP A 171 -6.96 9.46 47.70
N ILE A 172 -8.26 9.56 47.41
CA ILE A 172 -8.77 10.02 46.11
C ILE A 172 -9.64 11.24 46.36
N SER A 173 -9.26 12.36 45.76
CA SER A 173 -10.06 13.58 45.76
C SER A 173 -10.57 13.86 44.35
N TYR A 174 -11.83 14.30 44.25
CA TYR A 174 -12.43 14.77 43.02
C TYR A 174 -12.78 16.24 43.18
N SER A 175 -12.51 17.01 42.14
CA SER A 175 -12.85 18.43 42.03
C SER A 175 -13.31 18.72 40.61
N ASP A 176 -14.27 19.64 40.48
CA ASP A 176 -14.64 20.16 39.17
C ASP A 176 -13.47 20.95 38.55
N PRO A 177 -13.35 20.98 37.20
CA PRO A 177 -12.33 21.76 36.51
C PRO A 177 -12.33 23.22 36.97
N ALA A 178 -11.16 23.76 37.28
CA ALA A 178 -11.04 25.18 37.59
C ALA A 178 -11.31 26.06 36.34
N PRO A 179 -11.68 27.35 36.48
CA PRO A 179 -12.02 28.20 35.34
C PRO A 179 -10.90 28.35 34.28
N ASP A 180 -9.65 28.21 34.71
CA ASP A 180 -8.40 28.28 33.94
C ASP A 180 -7.90 26.93 33.42
N GLU A 181 -8.56 25.83 33.79
CA GLU A 181 -8.25 24.50 33.29
C GLU A 181 -9.06 24.16 32.03
N GLU A 182 -8.40 23.51 31.07
CA GLU A 182 -9.03 23.02 29.84
C GLU A 182 -9.15 21.49 29.90
N PRO A 183 -10.31 20.95 30.31
CA PRO A 183 -10.51 19.50 30.35
C PRO A 183 -10.56 18.92 28.93
N PRO A 184 -10.19 17.64 28.75
CA PRO A 184 -10.29 16.97 27.47
C PRO A 184 -11.74 16.84 27.03
N VAL A 185 -12.00 17.14 25.75
CA VAL A 185 -13.34 17.11 25.16
C VAL A 185 -13.68 15.69 24.75
N ILE A 186 -14.85 15.21 25.16
CA ILE A 186 -15.39 13.92 24.73
C ILE A 186 -16.83 14.10 24.28
N LEU A 187 -17.09 13.82 23.00
CA LEU A 187 -18.43 13.84 22.41
C LEU A 187 -19.19 12.58 22.84
N GLU A 188 -20.44 12.77 23.28
CA GLU A 188 -21.34 11.69 23.65
C GLU A 188 -22.69 11.88 22.98
N ASN A 189 -22.84 11.32 21.78
CA ASN A 189 -24.10 11.33 21.06
C ASN A 189 -24.81 9.98 21.06
N ASN A 190 -26.11 10.03 20.78
CA ASN A 190 -26.94 8.83 20.60
C ASN A 190 -26.39 7.99 19.44
N ARG A 191 -26.63 6.67 19.43
CA ARG A 191 -26.15 5.74 18.38
C ARG A 191 -26.47 6.18 16.93
N TRP A 192 -27.53 6.96 16.75
CA TRP A 192 -27.95 7.50 15.45
C TRP A 192 -27.12 8.72 15.00
N ILE A 193 -26.64 9.53 15.95
CA ILE A 193 -25.90 10.78 15.71
C ILE A 193 -24.38 10.54 15.85
N GLU A 194 -23.96 9.56 16.65
CA GLU A 194 -22.55 9.17 16.87
C GLU A 194 -21.72 9.06 15.57
N PRO A 195 -22.21 8.51 14.44
CA PRO A 195 -21.40 8.43 13.22
C PRO A 195 -21.05 9.80 12.62
N PHE A 196 -21.86 10.83 12.87
CA PHE A 196 -21.65 12.18 12.36
C PHE A 196 -20.59 12.95 13.16
N GLU A 197 -20.20 12.46 14.35
CA GLU A 197 -19.11 13.04 15.14
C GLU A 197 -17.79 13.09 14.37
N VAL A 198 -17.59 12.18 13.41
CA VAL A 198 -16.39 12.16 12.54
C VAL A 198 -16.24 13.48 11.79
N ILE A 199 -17.35 14.10 11.38
CA ILE A 199 -17.32 15.37 10.65
C ILE A 199 -16.84 16.46 11.59
N THR A 200 -17.42 16.54 12.78
CA THR A 200 -17.04 17.50 13.82
C THR A 200 -15.56 17.33 14.22
N GLU A 201 -15.13 16.09 14.47
CA GLU A 201 -13.74 15.76 14.83
C GLU A 201 -12.73 16.19 13.74
N VAL A 202 -13.09 16.13 12.46
CA VAL A 202 -12.23 16.59 11.35
C VAL A 202 -12.05 18.11 11.33
N TYR A 203 -13.09 18.87 11.69
CA TYR A 203 -13.01 20.33 11.80
C TYR A 203 -12.34 20.79 13.11
N GLY A 204 -12.22 19.88 14.09
CA GLY A 204 -11.67 20.14 15.40
C GLY A 204 -12.73 19.92 16.48
N ALA A 205 -12.30 19.41 17.64
CA ALA A 205 -13.19 19.25 18.77
C ALA A 205 -13.69 20.64 19.23
N PRO A 206 -14.99 20.77 19.57
CA PRO A 206 -15.53 22.02 20.10
C PRO A 206 -14.88 22.35 21.44
N HIS A 207 -14.91 23.61 21.86
CA HIS A 207 -14.42 23.97 23.19
C HIS A 207 -15.26 23.22 24.26
N PRO A 208 -14.70 22.82 25.42
CA PRO A 208 -15.46 22.09 26.46
C PRO A 208 -16.74 22.79 26.94
N LYS A 209 -16.79 24.12 26.80
CA LYS A 209 -17.93 24.98 27.20
C LYS A 209 -18.88 25.32 26.03
N GLU A 210 -18.58 24.84 24.83
CA GLU A 210 -19.41 25.06 23.64
C GLU A 210 -20.41 23.92 23.44
N LEU A 211 -21.50 24.23 22.76
CA LEU A 211 -22.49 23.23 22.37
C LEU A 211 -21.93 22.36 21.25
N ASP A 212 -22.12 21.04 21.36
CA ASP A 212 -21.77 20.12 20.29
C ASP A 212 -22.61 20.43 19.03
N PRO A 213 -21.98 20.79 17.89
CA PRO A 213 -22.72 21.04 16.65
C PRO A 213 -23.26 19.77 16.00
N THR A 214 -22.78 18.58 16.37
CA THR A 214 -23.06 17.30 15.71
C THR A 214 -24.55 16.98 15.59
N PRO A 215 -25.39 17.09 16.65
CA PRO A 215 -26.83 16.82 16.56
C PRO A 215 -27.55 17.75 15.58
N TYR A 216 -27.10 19.00 15.49
CA TYR A 216 -27.72 20.01 14.65
C TYR A 216 -27.30 19.87 13.19
N THR A 217 -26.04 19.49 12.93
CA THR A 217 -25.50 19.35 11.56
C THR A 217 -25.83 18.00 10.93
N ALA A 218 -25.99 16.94 11.72
CA ALA A 218 -26.28 15.58 11.25
C ALA A 218 -27.45 15.48 10.25
N PRO A 219 -28.67 16.00 10.53
CA PRO A 219 -29.79 15.89 9.59
C PRO A 219 -29.55 16.64 8.27
N PHE A 220 -28.94 17.83 8.32
CA PHE A 220 -28.63 18.60 7.11
C PHE A 220 -27.53 17.92 6.29
N PHE A 221 -26.52 17.37 6.95
CA PHE A 221 -25.48 16.59 6.27
C PHE A 221 -26.07 15.38 5.57
N LEU A 222 -26.95 14.64 6.24
CA LEU A 222 -27.60 13.46 5.67
C LEU A 222 -28.39 13.79 4.39
N VAL A 223 -29.17 14.88 4.43
CA VAL A 223 -29.93 15.36 3.27
C VAL A 223 -29.00 15.86 2.16
N ALA A 224 -28.01 16.68 2.48
CA ALA A 224 -27.06 17.21 1.50
C ALA A 224 -26.24 16.11 0.82
N PHE A 225 -25.77 15.12 1.59
CA PHE A 225 -25.07 13.95 1.06
C PHE A 225 -25.98 13.13 0.14
N GLY A 226 -27.22 12.88 0.58
CA GLY A 226 -28.20 12.14 -0.21
C GLY A 226 -28.48 12.82 -1.54
N LEU A 227 -28.70 14.13 -1.54
CA LEU A 227 -28.94 14.91 -2.77
C LEU A 227 -27.70 15.02 -3.66
N ALA A 228 -26.49 15.14 -3.07
CA ALA A 228 -25.25 15.25 -3.82
C ALA A 228 -24.90 13.95 -4.56
N LEU A 229 -25.13 12.79 -3.94
CA LEU A 229 -24.90 11.50 -4.60
C LEU A 229 -26.08 11.12 -5.50
N GLY A 230 -27.32 11.32 -5.04
CA GLY A 230 -28.54 11.33 -5.85
C GLY A 230 -28.81 10.08 -6.70
N ASP A 231 -28.20 8.93 -6.38
CA ASP A 231 -28.24 7.72 -7.21
C ASP A 231 -28.43 6.45 -6.36
N VAL A 232 -29.42 5.64 -6.76
CA VAL A 232 -29.79 4.40 -6.08
C VAL A 232 -28.69 3.34 -6.15
N GLY A 233 -28.04 3.19 -7.31
CA GLY A 233 -27.02 2.18 -7.53
C GLY A 233 -25.76 2.46 -6.71
N TYR A 234 -25.25 3.68 -6.78
CA TYR A 234 -24.08 4.09 -6.00
C TYR A 234 -24.39 4.10 -4.50
N GLY A 235 -25.56 4.55 -4.08
CA GLY A 235 -25.97 4.52 -2.67
C GLY A 235 -26.05 3.09 -2.10
N LEU A 236 -26.56 2.13 -2.87
CA LEU A 236 -26.60 0.71 -2.49
C LEU A 236 -25.21 0.10 -2.39
N VAL A 237 -24.36 0.32 -3.40
CA VAL A 237 -22.97 -0.19 -3.40
C VAL A 237 -22.19 0.38 -2.22
N LEU A 238 -22.31 1.69 -1.98
CA LEU A 238 -21.63 2.37 -0.86
C LEU A 238 -22.08 1.81 0.49
N SER A 239 -23.39 1.64 0.68
CA SER A 239 -23.95 1.09 1.92
C SER A 239 -23.51 -0.36 2.15
N LEU A 240 -23.59 -1.20 1.11
CA LEU A 240 -23.24 -2.62 1.21
C LEU A 240 -21.74 -2.82 1.44
N LEU A 241 -20.89 -2.10 0.71
CA LEU A 241 -19.45 -2.18 0.86
C LEU A 241 -19.03 -1.72 2.26
N SER A 242 -19.56 -0.60 2.73
CA SER A 242 -19.27 -0.08 4.08
C SER A 242 -19.72 -1.06 5.17
N TRP A 243 -20.88 -1.71 5.00
CA TRP A 243 -21.34 -2.74 5.93
C TRP A 243 -20.45 -4.00 5.92
N LEU A 244 -20.00 -4.44 4.74
CA LEU A 244 -19.08 -5.58 4.62
C LEU A 244 -17.72 -5.30 5.26
N LEU A 245 -17.16 -4.10 5.05
CA LEU A 245 -15.89 -3.70 5.68
C LEU A 245 -16.02 -3.65 7.20
N LEU A 246 -17.14 -3.12 7.72
CA LEU A 246 -17.38 -3.04 9.16
C LEU A 246 -17.40 -4.43 9.82
N LYS A 247 -17.85 -5.46 9.10
CA LYS A 247 -17.88 -6.85 9.60
C LYS A 247 -16.55 -7.59 9.42
N LYS A 248 -15.81 -7.32 8.34
CA LYS A 248 -14.60 -8.10 7.98
C LYS A 248 -13.31 -7.53 8.53
N ILE A 249 -13.24 -6.24 8.83
CA ILE A 249 -12.00 -5.56 9.22
C ILE A 249 -12.11 -5.06 10.67
N PRO A 250 -11.16 -5.40 11.55
CA PRO A 250 -11.08 -4.80 12.88
C PRO A 250 -10.63 -3.35 12.75
N LEU A 251 -11.60 -2.44 12.68
CA LEU A 251 -11.37 -1.00 12.58
C LEU A 251 -11.37 -0.36 13.96
N GLY A 252 -10.50 0.65 14.14
CA GLY A 252 -10.55 1.52 15.31
C GLY A 252 -11.87 2.30 15.41
N LYS A 253 -12.15 2.91 16.56
CA LYS A 253 -13.42 3.61 16.85
C LYS A 253 -13.79 4.62 15.77
N MET A 254 -12.84 5.45 15.33
CA MET A 254 -13.05 6.45 14.28
C MET A 254 -13.43 5.80 12.93
N GLY A 255 -12.74 4.73 12.54
CA GLY A 255 -13.04 4.00 11.31
C GLY A 255 -14.43 3.35 11.33
N GLN A 256 -14.87 2.85 12.49
CA GLN A 256 -16.23 2.32 12.64
C GLN A 256 -17.29 3.42 12.51
N LYS A 257 -17.08 4.58 13.15
CA LYS A 257 -17.99 5.74 13.00
C LYS A 257 -18.05 6.18 11.53
N PHE A 258 -16.91 6.26 10.84
CA PHE A 258 -16.84 6.66 9.43
C PHE A 258 -17.60 5.69 8.51
N LEU A 259 -17.45 4.37 8.67
CA LEU A 259 -18.22 3.42 7.87
C LEU A 259 -19.73 3.49 8.15
N ARG A 260 -20.13 3.73 9.41
CA ARG A 260 -21.55 3.94 9.73
C ARG A 260 -22.10 5.22 9.09
N LEU A 261 -21.30 6.28 9.04
CA LEU A 261 -21.64 7.52 8.33
C LEU A 261 -21.88 7.25 6.84
N LEU A 262 -21.01 6.47 6.19
CA LEU A 262 -21.18 6.08 4.79
C LEU A 262 -22.43 5.21 4.56
N ILE A 263 -22.79 4.35 5.51
CA ILE A 263 -24.04 3.57 5.44
C ILE A 263 -25.24 4.51 5.50
N TYR A 264 -25.28 5.46 6.45
CA TYR A 264 -26.37 6.43 6.56
C TYR A 264 -26.46 7.34 5.32
N GLY A 265 -25.32 7.85 4.85
CA GLY A 265 -25.24 8.63 3.62
C GLY A 265 -25.68 7.84 2.38
N GLY A 266 -25.25 6.58 2.26
CA GLY A 266 -25.66 5.71 1.16
C GLY A 266 -27.16 5.40 1.15
N VAL A 267 -27.76 5.17 2.32
CA VAL A 267 -29.22 5.02 2.45
C VAL A 267 -29.95 6.30 2.07
N ALA A 268 -29.46 7.47 2.51
CA ALA A 268 -30.03 8.76 2.11
C ALA A 268 -29.91 9.01 0.61
N ALA A 269 -28.81 8.60 -0.03
CA ALA A 269 -28.62 8.67 -1.47
C ALA A 269 -29.55 7.74 -2.24
N VAL A 270 -29.88 6.57 -1.70
CA VAL A 270 -30.93 5.70 -2.27
C VAL A 270 -32.28 6.38 -2.21
N VAL A 271 -32.65 6.98 -1.06
CA VAL A 271 -33.92 7.70 -0.93
C VAL A 271 -33.97 8.88 -1.90
N ALA A 272 -32.93 9.69 -1.95
CA ALA A 272 -32.83 10.82 -2.89
C ALA A 272 -32.85 10.35 -4.35
N GLY A 273 -32.13 9.27 -4.69
CA GLY A 273 -32.10 8.69 -6.03
C GLY A 273 -33.44 8.09 -6.47
N VAL A 274 -34.23 7.53 -5.55
CA VAL A 274 -35.62 7.13 -5.86
C VAL A 274 -36.48 8.35 -6.14
N LEU A 275 -36.32 9.42 -5.35
CA LEU A 275 -37.07 10.66 -5.52
C LEU A 275 -36.75 11.39 -6.84
N THR A 276 -35.47 11.49 -7.20
CA THR A 276 -34.97 12.12 -8.44
C THR A 276 -35.01 11.18 -9.65
N GLY A 277 -35.16 9.88 -9.40
CA GLY A 277 -35.14 8.85 -10.43
C GLY A 277 -33.76 8.52 -11.01
N GLY A 278 -32.68 8.79 -10.28
CA GLY A 278 -31.31 8.40 -10.63
C GLY A 278 -31.01 6.94 -10.33
N TRP A 279 -30.86 6.11 -11.36
CA TRP A 279 -30.53 4.69 -11.25
C TRP A 279 -29.24 4.37 -12.01
N PHE A 280 -28.11 4.15 -11.32
CA PHE A 280 -26.83 3.78 -11.90
C PHE A 280 -26.33 4.73 -13.02
N ALA A 281 -26.69 6.02 -12.94
CA ALA A 281 -26.46 7.00 -14.01
C ALA A 281 -27.00 6.57 -15.40
N ILE A 282 -27.99 5.66 -15.43
CA ILE A 282 -28.64 5.19 -16.65
C ILE A 282 -29.75 6.20 -17.03
N PRO A 283 -29.88 6.58 -18.33
CA PRO A 283 -30.96 7.44 -18.78
C PRO A 283 -32.35 6.86 -18.45
N SER A 284 -33.20 7.70 -17.87
CA SER A 284 -34.58 7.45 -17.43
C SER A 284 -35.44 6.64 -18.39
N GLU A 285 -35.17 6.78 -19.69
CA GLU A 285 -35.95 6.21 -20.79
C GLU A 285 -35.86 4.69 -20.84
N SER A 286 -34.71 4.13 -20.44
CA SER A 286 -34.40 2.70 -20.52
C SER A 286 -34.81 1.88 -19.28
N LEU A 287 -35.39 2.53 -18.26
CA LEU A 287 -35.83 1.86 -17.04
C LEU A 287 -37.11 1.04 -17.26
N PRO A 288 -37.22 -0.16 -16.65
CA PRO A 288 -38.45 -0.96 -16.70
C PRO A 288 -39.63 -0.19 -16.06
N PRO A 289 -40.87 -0.40 -16.55
CA PRO A 289 -42.03 0.42 -16.22
C PRO A 289 -42.38 0.46 -14.72
N VAL A 290 -41.99 -0.56 -13.95
CA VAL A 290 -42.18 -0.60 -12.49
C VAL A 290 -41.36 0.49 -11.77
N LEU A 291 -40.16 0.80 -12.27
CA LEU A 291 -39.28 1.83 -11.69
C LEU A 291 -39.64 3.25 -12.14
N LYS A 292 -40.40 3.40 -13.23
CA LYS A 292 -40.93 4.68 -13.70
C LYS A 292 -42.04 5.22 -12.79
N ASN A 293 -42.86 4.33 -12.21
CA ASN A 293 -43.97 4.70 -11.31
C ASN A 293 -43.52 5.07 -9.87
N LEU A 294 -42.26 4.86 -9.51
CA LEU A 294 -41.70 5.24 -8.21
C LEU A 294 -41.08 6.65 -8.20
N ARG A 295 -40.99 7.31 -9.37
CA ARG A 295 -40.55 8.71 -9.47
C ARG A 295 -41.66 9.64 -8.98
N LEU A 296 -41.35 10.48 -8.00
CA LEU A 296 -42.28 11.46 -7.42
C LEU A 296 -41.94 12.91 -7.83
N PHE A 297 -40.70 13.20 -8.24
CA PHE A 297 -40.28 14.50 -8.73
C PHE A 297 -39.31 14.37 -9.92
N ASP A 298 -39.56 15.11 -10.99
CA ASP A 298 -38.63 15.22 -12.12
C ASP A 298 -38.04 16.64 -12.14
N PRO A 299 -36.76 16.82 -11.75
CA PRO A 299 -36.14 18.15 -11.70
C PRO A 299 -35.81 18.71 -13.09
N LEU A 300 -35.99 17.93 -14.16
CA LEU A 300 -35.76 18.32 -15.55
C LEU A 300 -37.06 18.48 -16.36
N SER A 301 -38.23 18.19 -15.78
CA SER A 301 -39.49 18.63 -16.37
C SER A 301 -39.68 20.11 -16.06
N SER A 302 -39.21 20.96 -16.96
CA SER A 302 -39.69 22.33 -17.07
C SER A 302 -41.18 22.30 -17.42
N ASP A 303 -42.04 22.75 -16.49
CA ASP A 303 -43.12 23.65 -16.91
C ASP A 303 -42.49 24.95 -17.44
#